data_AF-A0A524HLB0-F1
#
_entry.id   AF-A0A524HLB0-F1
#
_cell.length_a   1.000
_cell.length_b   1.000
_cell.length_c   1.000
_cell.angle_alpha   90.00
_cell.angle_beta   90.00
_cell.angle_gamma   90.00
#
_symmetry.space_group_name_H-M   'P 1'
#
loop_
_entity.id
_entity.type
_entity.pdbx_description
1 polymer ?
#
loop_
_entity_poly.entity_id
_entity_poly.type
_entity_poly.pdbx_seq_one_letter_code
_entity_poly.pdbx_strand_id
1 'polypeptide(L)'
;MTLIDRYIHEVGRFLPRKNKGDIQAELRSSVVDSLEDRFGPEPSEDEVEDLLKEFGPPRDVAGSYYPQGQYLVGPGLYPLFRMVAWIVIAAVLGAQMIAWSIGVLVAGEPFSALEIVASVVNSIPASLGWVLITFMILQYFDAKPALDEEPWDPKALPAINPDQDLKRVEIIVGLIGGLLILVLVTLFPQWLGFITFPGGKFYTNPVILQYLTLIEVSLGAAIALNVYLLWKGRWGMVTRIIKIALDIFGVLVLAFLVNGHNAWLAARSAGGFFDAIEAISGIADGGWELVGMQAFRLAFVVALIVTVIDIIGSIVRLIKSYLKSDFSPKDFVLKVE
;
A
#
# COMPACT_ATOMS: atom_id res chain seq x y z
N MET A 1 2.24 54.56 -16.31
CA MET A 1 1.87 53.30 -15.64
C MET A 1 1.23 53.68 -14.32
N THR A 2 -0.01 53.28 -14.11
CA THR A 2 -0.78 53.58 -12.89
C THR A 2 -0.33 52.67 -11.73
N LEU A 3 -0.66 53.03 -10.48
CA LEU A 3 -0.40 52.17 -9.32
C LEU A 3 -1.06 50.79 -9.47
N ILE A 4 -2.25 50.75 -10.06
CA ILE A 4 -3.01 49.55 -10.42
C ILE A 4 -2.21 48.66 -11.39
N ASP A 5 -1.63 49.23 -12.45
CA ASP A 5 -0.80 48.48 -13.41
C ASP A 5 0.38 47.80 -12.72
N ARG A 6 1.03 48.51 -11.79
CA ARG A 6 2.16 47.99 -11.02
C ARG A 6 1.72 46.87 -10.10
N TYR A 7 0.58 47.06 -9.41
CA TYR A 7 0.02 46.04 -8.52
C TYR A 7 -0.32 44.76 -9.29
N ILE A 8 -1.08 44.84 -10.40
CA ILE A 8 -1.45 43.69 -11.22
C ILE A 8 -0.21 43.01 -11.84
N HIS A 9 0.80 43.79 -12.22
CA HIS A 9 2.06 43.24 -12.71
C HIS A 9 2.77 42.41 -11.63
N GLU A 10 2.86 42.93 -10.40
CA GLU A 10 3.45 42.20 -9.27
C GLU A 10 2.65 40.96 -8.90
N VAL A 11 1.31 41.02 -8.85
CA VAL A 11 0.46 39.83 -8.66
C VAL A 11 0.77 38.79 -9.73
N GLY A 12 0.86 39.24 -10.99
CA GLY A 12 1.20 38.40 -12.12
C GLY A 12 2.53 37.65 -12.00
N ARG A 13 3.51 38.16 -11.26
CA ARG A 13 4.79 37.44 -11.05
C ARG A 13 4.61 36.16 -10.24
N PHE A 14 3.59 36.09 -9.40
CA PHE A 14 3.30 34.96 -8.53
C PHE A 14 2.19 34.04 -9.06
N LEU A 15 1.47 34.46 -10.11
CA LEU A 15 0.42 33.66 -10.73
C LEU A 15 0.97 32.41 -11.44
N PRO A 16 0.19 31.31 -11.48
CA PRO A 16 0.53 30.15 -12.28
C PRO A 16 0.68 30.55 -13.76
N ARG A 17 1.62 29.92 -14.48
CA ARG A 17 1.86 30.22 -15.90
C ARG A 17 0.62 30.02 -16.77
N LYS A 18 -0.18 29.02 -16.43
CA LYS A 18 -1.44 28.71 -17.11
C LYS A 18 -2.47 29.79 -16.78
N ASN A 19 -3.09 30.38 -17.80
CA ASN A 19 -4.14 31.41 -17.69
C ASN A 19 -3.70 32.71 -16.99
N LYS A 20 -2.40 32.97 -16.87
CA LYS A 20 -1.88 34.20 -16.23
C LYS A 20 -2.49 35.47 -16.83
N GLY A 21 -2.58 35.54 -18.16
CA GLY A 21 -3.13 36.71 -18.85
C GLY A 21 -4.61 36.94 -18.52
N ASP A 22 -5.40 35.87 -18.54
CA ASP A 22 -6.83 35.92 -18.23
C ASP A 22 -7.06 36.33 -16.78
N ILE A 23 -6.31 35.75 -15.83
CA ILE A 23 -6.39 36.10 -14.40
C ILE A 23 -5.99 37.57 -14.18
N GLN A 24 -4.95 38.07 -14.86
CA GLN A 24 -4.56 39.48 -14.76
C GLN A 24 -5.63 40.42 -15.33
N ALA A 25 -6.33 40.03 -16.39
CA ALA A 25 -7.42 40.80 -16.96
C ALA A 25 -8.66 40.80 -16.05
N GLU A 26 -9.01 39.65 -15.48
CA GLU A 26 -10.09 39.50 -14.51
C GLU A 26 -9.83 40.32 -13.24
N LEU A 27 -8.63 40.21 -12.67
CA LEU A 27 -8.22 41.00 -11.50
C LEU A 27 -8.24 42.51 -11.81
N ARG A 28 -7.82 42.90 -13.01
CA ARG A 28 -7.90 44.30 -13.44
C ARG A 28 -9.34 44.80 -13.44
N SER A 29 -10.25 44.04 -14.07
CA SER A 29 -11.67 44.40 -14.09
C SER A 29 -12.20 44.54 -12.67
N SER A 30 -11.97 43.53 -11.82
CA SER A 30 -12.44 43.54 -10.44
C SER A 30 -11.95 44.74 -9.62
N VAL A 31 -10.68 45.14 -9.79
CA VAL A 31 -10.12 46.33 -9.10
C VAL A 31 -10.74 47.62 -9.64
N VAL A 32 -10.88 47.76 -10.97
CA VAL A 32 -11.46 48.96 -11.59
C VAL A 32 -12.94 49.11 -11.23
N ASP A 33 -13.71 48.02 -11.34
CA ASP A 33 -15.13 48.00 -11.00
C ASP A 33 -15.32 48.37 -9.50
N SER A 34 -14.47 47.85 -8.62
CA SER A 34 -14.50 48.19 -7.19
C SER A 34 -14.14 49.64 -6.87
N LEU A 35 -13.27 50.27 -7.68
CA LEU A 35 -12.95 51.69 -7.56
C LEU A 35 -14.13 52.55 -8.03
N GLU A 36 -14.69 52.25 -9.20
CA GLU A 36 -15.81 52.99 -9.78
C GLU A 36 -17.05 52.93 -8.88
N ASP A 37 -17.36 51.77 -8.32
CA ASP A 37 -18.50 51.57 -7.43
C ASP A 37 -18.41 52.39 -6.13
N ARG A 38 -17.18 52.62 -5.62
CA ARG A 38 -16.96 53.20 -4.30
C ARG A 38 -16.59 54.68 -4.33
N PHE A 39 -15.85 55.11 -5.35
CA PHE A 39 -15.27 56.45 -5.45
C PHE A 39 -15.65 57.15 -6.77
N GLY A 40 -16.30 56.46 -7.70
CA GLY A 40 -16.70 57.00 -9.00
C GLY A 40 -15.59 56.92 -10.07
N PRO A 41 -15.80 57.57 -11.24
CA PRO A 41 -14.96 57.37 -12.42
C PRO A 41 -13.56 57.98 -12.35
N GLU A 42 -13.29 58.87 -11.38
CA GLU A 42 -11.98 59.52 -11.20
C GLU A 42 -11.53 59.45 -9.73
N PRO A 43 -11.08 58.27 -9.24
CA PRO A 43 -10.57 58.13 -7.89
C PRO A 43 -9.22 58.85 -7.72
N SER A 44 -8.99 59.40 -6.53
CA SER A 44 -7.71 59.99 -6.13
C SER A 44 -6.64 58.93 -5.86
N GLU A 45 -5.36 59.31 -5.85
CA GLU A 45 -4.26 58.36 -5.57
C GLU A 45 -4.37 57.71 -4.19
N ASP A 46 -4.83 58.46 -3.17
CA ASP A 46 -5.02 57.95 -1.80
C ASP A 46 -6.13 56.89 -1.75
N GLU A 47 -7.24 57.09 -2.48
CA GLU A 47 -8.35 56.13 -2.57
C GLU A 47 -7.94 54.84 -3.30
N VAL A 48 -7.09 54.96 -4.33
CA VAL A 48 -6.50 53.79 -5.00
C VAL A 48 -5.57 53.04 -4.06
N GLU A 49 -4.74 53.74 -3.30
CA GLU A 49 -3.85 53.11 -2.30
C GLU A 49 -4.66 52.35 -1.23
N ASP A 50 -5.70 52.98 -0.69
CA ASP A 50 -6.53 52.39 0.36
C ASP A 50 -7.30 51.16 -0.14
N LEU A 51 -7.84 51.20 -1.37
CA LEU A 51 -8.46 50.00 -1.95
C LEU A 51 -7.44 48.88 -2.17
N LEU A 52 -6.25 49.19 -2.70
CA LEU A 52 -5.24 48.16 -2.93
C LEU A 52 -4.72 47.53 -1.62
N LYS A 53 -4.71 48.27 -0.52
CA LYS A 53 -4.44 47.72 0.82
C LYS A 53 -5.53 46.74 1.27
N GLU A 54 -6.78 46.98 0.92
CA GLU A 54 -7.91 46.09 1.21
C GLU A 54 -7.83 44.77 0.42
N PHE A 55 -7.44 44.84 -0.86
CA PHE A 55 -7.12 43.64 -1.64
C PHE A 55 -5.93 42.85 -1.05
N GLY A 56 -4.99 43.55 -0.43
CA GLY A 56 -3.88 42.95 0.31
C GLY A 56 -2.62 42.72 -0.53
N PRO A 57 -1.62 42.03 0.03
CA PRO A 57 -0.33 41.84 -0.63
C PRO A 57 -0.43 41.07 -1.95
N PRO A 58 0.32 41.44 -3.00
CA PRO A 58 0.25 40.77 -4.31
C PRO A 58 0.44 39.25 -4.28
N ARG A 59 1.25 38.74 -3.34
CA ARG A 59 1.51 37.31 -3.16
C ARG A 59 0.30 36.55 -2.62
N ASP A 60 -0.45 37.18 -1.73
CA ASP A 60 -1.63 36.57 -1.09
C ASP A 60 -2.79 36.53 -2.07
N VAL A 61 -2.99 37.62 -2.83
CA VAL A 61 -3.96 37.66 -3.94
C VAL A 61 -3.61 36.64 -5.01
N ALA A 62 -2.35 36.53 -5.43
CA ALA A 62 -1.96 35.48 -6.38
C ALA A 62 -2.22 34.06 -5.85
N GLY A 63 -2.12 33.87 -4.52
CA GLY A 63 -2.35 32.62 -3.83
C GLY A 63 -3.79 32.10 -3.97
N SER A 64 -4.78 32.99 -4.01
CA SER A 64 -6.20 32.60 -4.12
C SER A 64 -6.55 31.99 -5.48
N TYR A 65 -5.78 32.32 -6.53
CA TYR A 65 -5.96 31.80 -7.89
C TYR A 65 -5.32 30.41 -8.11
N TYR A 66 -4.70 29.80 -7.10
CA TYR A 66 -4.22 28.42 -7.19
C TYR A 66 -5.37 27.45 -6.87
N PRO A 67 -5.90 26.67 -7.84
CA PRO A 67 -7.12 25.86 -7.68
C PRO A 67 -7.08 24.83 -6.54
N GLN A 68 -5.88 24.46 -6.08
CA GLN A 68 -5.66 23.53 -4.99
C GLN A 68 -4.65 24.04 -3.97
N GLY A 69 -4.30 25.33 -3.94
CA GLY A 69 -3.18 25.84 -3.12
C GLY A 69 -1.79 25.40 -3.61
N GLN A 70 -0.73 25.87 -2.95
CA GLN A 70 0.68 25.53 -3.27
C GLN A 70 1.16 24.33 -2.44
N TYR A 71 0.61 23.14 -2.67
CA TYR A 71 1.01 21.93 -1.96
C TYR A 71 1.98 21.07 -2.78
N LEU A 72 2.95 20.44 -2.11
CA LEU A 72 3.78 19.38 -2.71
C LEU A 72 2.96 18.12 -3.00
N VAL A 73 2.02 17.81 -2.10
CA VAL A 73 1.03 16.74 -2.25
C VAL A 73 -0.32 17.33 -1.88
N GLY A 74 -1.20 17.52 -2.86
CA GLY A 74 -2.49 18.15 -2.68
C GLY A 74 -3.49 17.27 -1.90
N PRO A 75 -4.61 17.86 -1.43
CA PRO A 75 -5.59 17.18 -0.60
C PRO A 75 -6.21 15.94 -1.26
N GLY A 76 -6.32 15.90 -2.60
CA GLY A 76 -6.82 14.73 -3.32
C GLY A 76 -5.87 13.52 -3.26
N LEU A 77 -4.56 13.75 -3.24
CA LEU A 77 -3.55 12.69 -3.21
C LEU A 77 -3.04 12.37 -1.79
N TYR A 78 -3.23 13.29 -0.84
CA TYR A 78 -2.69 13.17 0.52
C TYR A 78 -3.11 11.89 1.28
N PRO A 79 -4.38 11.42 1.22
CA PRO A 79 -4.75 10.17 1.88
C PRO A 79 -3.98 8.96 1.34
N LEU A 80 -3.78 8.90 0.03
CA LEU A 80 -3.03 7.84 -0.64
C LEU A 80 -1.53 7.95 -0.32
N PHE A 81 -0.97 9.16 -0.36
CA PHE A 81 0.42 9.42 0.05
C PHE A 81 0.68 8.93 1.48
N ARG A 82 -0.18 9.30 2.43
CA ARG A 82 -0.05 8.88 3.84
C ARG A 82 -0.06 7.37 3.97
N MET A 83 -0.96 6.69 3.27
CA MET A 83 -1.06 5.24 3.28
C MET A 83 0.23 4.59 2.75
N VAL A 84 0.70 5.01 1.58
CA VAL A 84 1.92 4.49 0.94
C VAL A 84 3.16 4.76 1.80
N ALA A 85 3.29 5.97 2.36
CA ALA A 85 4.39 6.32 3.25
C ALA A 85 4.50 5.38 4.46
N TRP A 86 3.37 5.07 5.12
CA TRP A 86 3.35 4.13 6.24
C TRP A 86 3.70 2.69 5.83
N ILE A 87 3.22 2.23 4.69
CA ILE A 87 3.58 0.91 4.14
C ILE A 87 5.09 0.84 3.89
N VAL A 88 5.66 1.87 3.26
CA VAL A 88 7.10 1.93 2.95
C VAL A 88 7.94 1.95 4.22
N ILE A 89 7.59 2.76 5.23
CA ILE A 89 8.29 2.76 6.53
C ILE A 89 8.30 1.37 7.13
N ALA A 90 7.13 0.72 7.20
CA ALA A 90 7.01 -0.58 7.83
C ALA A 90 7.73 -1.68 7.03
N ALA A 91 7.72 -1.61 5.70
CA ALA A 91 8.48 -2.52 4.83
C ALA A 91 10.00 -2.35 5.00
N VAL A 92 10.49 -1.10 5.02
CA VAL A 92 11.91 -0.80 5.21
C VAL A 92 12.42 -1.29 6.57
N LEU A 93 11.66 -1.01 7.63
CA LEU A 93 11.97 -1.51 8.97
C LEU A 93 11.92 -3.03 9.04
N GLY A 94 10.89 -3.66 8.47
CA GLY A 94 10.78 -5.12 8.41
C GLY A 94 11.95 -5.77 7.67
N ALA A 95 12.35 -5.22 6.53
CA ALA A 95 13.50 -5.68 5.76
C ALA A 95 14.81 -5.54 6.55
N GLN A 96 15.01 -4.41 7.23
CA GLN A 96 16.19 -4.19 8.09
C GLN A 96 16.25 -5.16 9.26
N MET A 97 15.11 -5.39 9.93
CA MET A 97 15.03 -6.37 11.02
C MET A 97 15.42 -7.77 10.54
N ILE A 98 14.95 -8.18 9.36
CA ILE A 98 15.35 -9.46 8.76
C ILE A 98 16.85 -9.46 8.43
N ALA A 99 17.36 -8.40 7.80
CA ALA A 99 18.77 -8.29 7.43
C ALA A 99 19.71 -8.36 8.64
N TRP A 100 19.43 -7.62 9.72
CA TRP A 100 20.22 -7.69 10.95
C TRP A 100 20.10 -9.05 11.64
N SER A 101 18.90 -9.65 11.62
CA SER A 101 18.71 -11.00 12.16
C SER A 101 19.59 -12.00 11.42
N ILE A 102 19.70 -11.88 10.09
CA ILE A 102 20.63 -12.69 9.29
C ILE A 102 22.08 -12.37 9.66
N GLY A 103 22.50 -11.10 9.69
CA GLY A 103 23.87 -10.72 10.04
C GLY A 103 24.33 -11.30 11.40
N VAL A 104 23.52 -11.14 12.44
CA VAL A 104 23.83 -11.63 13.79
C VAL A 104 23.74 -13.15 13.88
N LEU A 105 22.63 -13.75 13.41
CA LEU A 105 22.36 -15.18 13.63
C LEU A 105 23.06 -16.10 12.64
N VAL A 106 23.41 -15.61 11.44
CA VAL A 106 23.97 -16.41 10.36
C VAL A 106 25.43 -16.09 10.14
N ALA A 107 25.76 -14.80 9.98
CA ALA A 107 27.12 -14.34 9.70
C ALA A 107 27.96 -14.15 10.97
N GLY A 108 27.36 -14.20 12.16
CA GLY A 108 28.06 -14.00 13.44
C GLY A 108 28.56 -12.57 13.61
N GLU A 109 27.94 -11.61 12.93
CA GLU A 109 28.33 -10.20 13.02
C GLU A 109 28.00 -9.65 14.42
N PRO A 110 28.88 -8.80 14.99
CA PRO A 110 28.63 -8.20 16.28
C PRO A 110 27.41 -7.28 16.21
N PHE A 111 26.52 -7.39 17.20
CA PHE A 111 25.39 -6.48 17.31
C PHE A 111 25.89 -5.05 17.57
N SER A 112 25.61 -4.15 16.61
CA SER A 112 25.98 -2.73 16.68
C SER A 112 24.73 -1.86 16.68
N ALA A 113 24.36 -1.33 17.85
CA ALA A 113 23.23 -0.40 17.96
C ALA A 113 23.45 0.88 17.13
N LEU A 114 24.71 1.31 16.96
CA LEU A 114 25.04 2.49 16.16
C LEU A 114 24.77 2.26 14.66
N GLU A 115 25.11 1.08 14.13
CA GLU A 115 24.84 0.73 12.74
C GLU A 115 23.35 0.59 12.45
N ILE A 116 22.60 0.05 13.40
CA ILE A 116 21.13 -0.02 13.36
C ILE A 116 20.55 1.40 13.26
N VAL A 117 20.95 2.30 14.16
CA VAL A 117 20.47 3.68 14.13
C VAL A 117 20.89 4.38 12.83
N ALA A 118 22.15 4.23 12.41
CA ALA A 118 22.66 4.84 11.18
C ALA A 118 21.91 4.34 9.94
N SER A 119 21.60 3.05 9.85
CA SER A 119 20.86 2.49 8.72
C SER A 119 19.40 2.93 8.71
N VAL A 120 18.72 3.04 9.85
CA VAL A 120 17.36 3.61 9.94
C VAL A 120 17.34 5.08 9.53
N VAL A 121 18.28 5.87 10.04
CA VAL A 121 18.41 7.32 9.75
C VAL A 121 18.70 7.58 8.27
N ASN A 122 19.36 6.65 7.58
CA ASN A 122 19.58 6.78 6.14
C ASN A 122 18.39 6.25 5.30
N SER A 123 17.91 5.05 5.63
CA SER A 123 16.95 4.32 4.80
C SER A 123 15.54 4.91 4.82
N ILE A 124 15.03 5.33 5.99
CA ILE A 124 13.67 5.88 6.09
C ILE A 124 13.54 7.19 5.31
N PRO A 125 14.40 8.22 5.54
CA PRO A 125 14.29 9.46 4.79
C PRO A 125 14.50 9.27 3.29
N ALA A 126 15.45 8.41 2.88
CA ALA A 126 15.67 8.11 1.47
C ALA A 126 14.41 7.50 0.82
N SER A 127 13.79 6.52 1.48
CA SER A 127 12.61 5.83 0.98
C SER A 127 11.39 6.76 0.92
N LEU A 128 11.17 7.56 1.97
CA LEU A 128 10.11 8.57 1.98
C LEU A 128 10.35 9.70 0.98
N GLY A 129 11.61 10.06 0.71
CA GLY A 129 12.00 11.01 -0.32
C GLY A 129 11.54 10.55 -1.70
N TRP A 130 11.77 9.28 -2.05
CA TRP A 130 11.29 8.72 -3.32
C TRP A 130 9.76 8.66 -3.41
N VAL A 131 9.08 8.32 -2.31
CA VAL A 131 7.60 8.40 -2.26
C VAL A 131 7.14 9.83 -2.50
N LEU A 132 7.72 10.82 -1.80
CA LEU A 132 7.37 12.23 -1.97
C LEU A 132 7.58 12.70 -3.41
N ILE A 133 8.74 12.41 -4.00
CA ILE A 133 9.04 12.77 -5.40
C ILE A 133 7.99 12.16 -6.35
N THR A 134 7.62 10.90 -6.13
CA THR A 134 6.59 10.23 -6.94
C THR A 134 5.25 10.97 -6.84
N PHE A 135 4.81 11.32 -5.63
CA PHE A 135 3.56 12.04 -5.43
C PHE A 135 3.60 13.49 -5.91
N MET A 136 4.77 14.15 -5.85
CA MET A 136 4.97 15.47 -6.46
C MET A 136 4.82 15.40 -7.98
N ILE A 137 5.35 14.36 -8.63
CA ILE A 137 5.18 14.14 -10.07
C ILE A 137 3.70 13.89 -10.38
N LEU A 138 3.02 13.02 -9.63
CA LEU A 138 1.59 12.77 -9.80
C LEU A 138 0.76 14.05 -9.64
N GLN A 139 1.06 14.86 -8.62
CA GLN A 139 0.40 16.15 -8.41
C GLN A 139 0.67 17.13 -9.56
N TYR A 140 1.90 17.18 -10.06
CA TYR A 140 2.28 18.06 -11.17
C TYR A 140 1.51 17.76 -12.46
N PHE A 141 1.24 16.48 -12.73
CA PHE A 141 0.46 16.05 -13.88
C PHE A 141 -1.07 16.04 -13.64
N ASP A 142 -1.54 16.60 -12.51
CA ASP A 142 -2.95 16.56 -12.08
C ASP A 142 -3.53 15.12 -12.17
N ALA A 143 -2.73 14.14 -11.76
CA ALA A 143 -3.13 12.75 -11.75
C ALA A 143 -4.25 12.57 -10.72
N LYS A 144 -5.48 12.62 -11.19
CA LYS A 144 -6.66 12.25 -10.40
C LYS A 144 -6.71 10.73 -10.35
N PRO A 145 -6.80 10.10 -9.17
CA PRO A 145 -7.12 8.68 -9.09
C PRO A 145 -8.46 8.49 -9.82
N ALA A 146 -8.41 7.93 -11.02
CA ALA A 146 -9.58 7.77 -11.86
C ALA A 146 -10.55 6.79 -11.20
N LEU A 147 -11.55 7.35 -10.54
CA LEU A 147 -12.85 6.73 -10.39
C LEU A 147 -13.81 7.75 -10.94
N ASP A 148 -14.69 7.31 -11.83
CA ASP A 148 -15.84 8.08 -12.25
C ASP A 148 -16.46 8.71 -10.99
N GLU A 149 -16.40 10.04 -10.89
CA GLU A 149 -17.18 10.78 -9.93
C GLU A 149 -18.63 10.62 -10.40
N GLU A 150 -19.21 9.44 -10.13
CA GLU A 150 -20.64 9.24 -10.23
C GLU A 150 -21.29 10.43 -9.49
N PRO A 151 -22.25 11.13 -10.11
CA PRO A 151 -22.91 12.25 -9.48
C PRO A 151 -23.36 11.80 -8.10
N TRP A 152 -22.86 12.48 -7.06
CA TRP A 152 -23.11 12.09 -5.69
C TRP A 152 -24.62 12.02 -5.43
N ASP A 153 -25.13 10.81 -5.18
CA ASP A 153 -26.51 10.58 -4.77
C ASP A 153 -26.53 10.09 -3.32
N PRO A 154 -27.03 10.89 -2.36
CA PRO A 154 -27.17 10.44 -0.98
C PRO A 154 -28.08 9.21 -0.81
N LYS A 155 -28.97 8.91 -1.77
CA LYS A 155 -29.79 7.69 -1.76
C LYS A 155 -29.01 6.44 -2.15
N ALA A 156 -27.86 6.58 -2.81
CA ALA A 156 -26.94 5.48 -3.13
C ALA A 156 -26.03 5.10 -1.94
N LEU A 157 -26.20 5.75 -0.78
CA LEU A 157 -25.45 5.40 0.41
C LEU A 157 -25.72 3.93 0.80
N PRO A 158 -24.67 3.10 0.92
CA PRO A 158 -24.83 1.73 1.35
C PRO A 158 -25.37 1.68 2.77
N ALA A 159 -26.28 0.74 3.04
CA ALA A 159 -26.70 0.46 4.41
C ALA A 159 -25.49 0.08 5.28
N ILE A 160 -25.51 0.52 6.55
CA ILE A 160 -24.44 0.20 7.51
C ILE A 160 -24.38 -1.32 7.67
N ASN A 161 -23.25 -1.91 7.26
CA ASN A 161 -22.98 -3.33 7.42
C ASN A 161 -21.59 -3.51 8.04
N PRO A 162 -21.52 -3.78 9.36
CA PRO A 162 -20.25 -3.96 10.07
C PRO A 162 -19.38 -5.09 9.50
N ASP A 163 -20.00 -6.07 8.80
CA ASP A 163 -19.24 -7.15 8.18
C ASP A 163 -18.42 -6.66 6.98
N GLN A 164 -18.73 -5.49 6.40
CA GLN A 164 -17.97 -4.89 5.30
C GLN A 164 -16.76 -4.08 5.77
N ASP A 165 -16.63 -3.84 7.08
CA ASP A 165 -15.57 -3.01 7.64
C ASP A 165 -14.19 -3.64 7.46
N LEU A 166 -13.23 -2.78 7.16
CA LEU A 166 -11.88 -3.17 6.86
C LEU A 166 -11.02 -3.18 8.12
N LYS A 167 -10.50 -4.35 8.50
CA LYS A 167 -9.43 -4.44 9.50
C LYS A 167 -8.11 -3.97 8.88
N ARG A 168 -7.92 -2.65 8.80
CA ARG A 168 -6.78 -2.01 8.11
C ARG A 168 -5.42 -2.54 8.54
N VAL A 169 -5.23 -2.80 9.84
CA VAL A 169 -3.98 -3.34 10.39
C VAL A 169 -3.66 -4.72 9.80
N GLU A 170 -4.65 -5.60 9.71
CA GLU A 170 -4.48 -6.95 9.15
C GLU A 170 -4.01 -6.90 7.69
N ILE A 171 -4.63 -6.01 6.89
CA ILE A 171 -4.26 -5.83 5.48
C ILE A 171 -2.87 -5.21 5.32
N ILE A 172 -2.53 -4.22 6.15
CA ILE A 172 -1.20 -3.60 6.13
C ILE A 172 -0.13 -4.63 6.50
N VAL A 173 -0.34 -5.43 7.56
CA VAL A 173 0.58 -6.50 7.96
C VAL A 173 0.72 -7.55 6.84
N GLY A 174 -0.39 -7.96 6.22
CA GLY A 174 -0.38 -8.89 5.09
C GLY A 174 0.36 -8.33 3.87
N LEU A 175 0.22 -7.03 3.57
CA LEU A 175 0.95 -6.37 2.49
C LEU A 175 2.45 -6.33 2.73
N ILE A 176 2.87 -5.93 3.94
CA ILE A 176 4.28 -5.86 4.30
C ILE A 176 4.90 -7.25 4.23
N GLY A 177 4.29 -8.24 4.89
CA GLY A 177 4.75 -9.62 4.86
C GLY A 177 4.80 -10.19 3.45
N GLY A 178 3.74 -9.98 2.66
CA GLY A 178 3.67 -10.40 1.26
C GLY A 178 4.76 -9.78 0.40
N LEU A 179 5.00 -8.46 0.52
CA LEU A 179 6.06 -7.76 -0.21
C LEU A 179 7.46 -8.24 0.18
N LEU A 180 7.71 -8.46 1.46
CA LEU A 180 9.01 -8.97 1.94
C LEU A 180 9.29 -10.37 1.38
N ILE A 181 8.30 -11.26 1.42
CA ILE A 181 8.42 -12.60 0.84
C ILE A 181 8.58 -12.50 -0.68
N LEU A 182 7.81 -11.64 -1.37
CA LEU A 182 7.91 -11.45 -2.81
C LEU A 182 9.31 -10.97 -3.22
N VAL A 183 9.86 -9.98 -2.52
CA VAL A 183 11.23 -9.50 -2.74
C VAL A 183 12.25 -10.60 -2.50
N LEU A 184 12.11 -11.37 -1.42
CA LEU A 184 12.99 -12.50 -1.11
C LEU A 184 12.98 -13.54 -2.25
N VAL A 185 11.80 -13.95 -2.72
CA VAL A 185 11.69 -14.99 -3.76
C VAL A 185 12.11 -14.51 -5.14
N THR A 186 11.88 -13.23 -5.48
CA THR A 186 12.21 -12.69 -6.80
C THR A 186 13.67 -12.25 -6.92
N LEU A 187 14.21 -11.54 -5.92
CA LEU A 187 15.56 -10.97 -6.01
C LEU A 187 16.64 -11.85 -5.38
N PHE A 188 16.27 -12.70 -4.43
CA PHE A 188 17.22 -13.55 -3.70
C PHE A 188 16.77 -15.04 -3.70
N PRO A 189 16.37 -15.62 -4.85
CA PRO A 189 15.90 -17.00 -4.90
C PRO A 189 16.96 -17.99 -4.39
N GLN A 190 18.25 -17.68 -4.58
CA GLN A 190 19.36 -18.51 -4.11
C GLN A 190 19.50 -18.55 -2.57
N TRP A 191 18.76 -17.72 -1.84
CA TRP A 191 18.73 -17.70 -0.36
C TRP A 191 17.51 -18.45 0.19
N LEU A 192 16.70 -19.08 -0.68
CA LEU A 192 15.58 -19.92 -0.27
C LEU A 192 16.10 -21.30 0.16
N GLY A 193 16.29 -21.46 1.46
CA GLY A 193 16.92 -22.62 2.05
C GLY A 193 17.10 -22.45 3.56
N PHE A 194 18.06 -23.17 4.12
CA PHE A 194 18.38 -23.07 5.54
C PHE A 194 19.88 -23.21 5.78
N ILE A 195 20.35 -22.62 6.87
CA ILE A 195 21.69 -22.82 7.39
C ILE A 195 21.62 -23.73 8.63
N THR A 196 22.61 -24.59 8.80
CA THR A 196 22.63 -25.57 9.91
C THR A 196 22.96 -24.93 11.25
N PHE A 197 23.94 -24.03 11.26
CA PHE A 197 24.40 -23.26 12.42
C PHE A 197 25.16 -22.02 11.91
N PRO A 198 25.41 -20.99 12.74
CA PRO A 198 26.15 -19.80 12.31
C PRO A 198 27.51 -20.18 11.70
N GLY A 199 27.80 -19.74 10.47
CA GLY A 199 29.00 -20.15 9.70
C GLY A 199 28.97 -21.56 9.09
N GLY A 200 27.84 -22.28 9.18
CA GLY A 200 27.64 -23.61 8.61
C GLY A 200 27.35 -23.62 7.10
N LYS A 201 27.16 -24.82 6.53
CA LYS A 201 26.81 -24.97 5.10
C LYS A 201 25.37 -24.54 4.87
N PHE A 202 25.16 -23.72 3.84
CA PHE A 202 23.83 -23.38 3.36
C PHE A 202 23.28 -24.47 2.43
N TYR A 203 22.04 -24.88 2.67
CA TYR A 203 21.30 -25.85 1.85
C TYR A 203 20.14 -25.14 1.16
N THR A 204 20.21 -25.07 -0.17
CA THR A 204 19.12 -24.53 -0.99
C THR A 204 17.93 -25.48 -1.00
N ASN A 205 16.72 -24.94 -1.14
CA ASN A 205 15.51 -25.73 -1.33
C ASN A 205 15.13 -25.77 -2.81
N PRO A 206 15.47 -26.84 -3.55
CA PRO A 206 15.21 -26.92 -4.99
C PRO A 206 13.71 -27.01 -5.32
N VAL A 207 12.88 -27.45 -4.37
CA VAL A 207 11.43 -27.58 -4.59
C VAL A 207 10.78 -26.19 -4.61
N ILE A 208 11.18 -25.29 -3.72
CA ILE A 208 10.70 -23.90 -3.76
C ILE A 208 11.08 -23.25 -5.10
N LEU A 209 12.33 -23.46 -5.54
CA LEU A 209 12.83 -22.95 -6.83
C LEU A 209 12.00 -23.44 -8.03
N GLN A 210 11.56 -24.70 -8.00
CA GLN A 210 10.74 -25.30 -9.05
C GLN A 210 9.36 -24.63 -9.19
N TYR A 211 8.80 -24.12 -8.10
CA TYR A 211 7.46 -23.51 -8.08
C TYR A 211 7.48 -21.99 -7.89
N LEU A 212 8.63 -21.33 -8.09
CA LEU A 212 8.82 -19.90 -7.86
C LEU A 212 7.77 -19.04 -8.56
N THR A 213 7.54 -19.26 -9.85
CA THR A 213 6.58 -18.46 -10.62
C THR A 213 5.16 -18.55 -10.05
N LEU A 214 4.75 -19.73 -9.56
CA LEU A 214 3.43 -19.88 -8.94
C LEU A 214 3.35 -19.14 -7.59
N ILE A 215 4.43 -19.17 -6.80
CA ILE A 215 4.53 -18.44 -5.54
C ILE A 215 4.46 -16.93 -5.80
N GLU A 216 5.24 -16.41 -6.76
CA GLU A 216 5.26 -15.00 -7.15
C GLU A 216 3.89 -14.51 -7.62
N VAL A 217 3.22 -15.28 -8.49
CA VAL A 217 1.86 -14.95 -8.95
C VAL A 217 0.88 -14.94 -7.79
N SER A 218 0.95 -15.92 -6.89
CA SER A 218 0.07 -15.98 -5.71
C SER A 218 0.26 -14.78 -4.79
N LEU A 219 1.51 -14.43 -4.49
CA LEU A 219 1.85 -13.28 -3.65
C LEU A 219 1.47 -11.95 -4.31
N GLY A 220 1.81 -11.77 -5.59
CA GLY A 220 1.51 -10.57 -6.35
C GLY A 220 0.00 -10.30 -6.44
N ALA A 221 -0.80 -11.34 -6.68
CA ALA A 221 -2.25 -11.22 -6.72
C ALA A 221 -2.86 -10.88 -5.35
N ALA A 222 -2.36 -11.50 -4.27
CA ALA A 222 -2.79 -11.17 -2.90
C ALA A 222 -2.45 -9.73 -2.52
N ILE A 223 -1.24 -9.27 -2.88
CA ILE A 223 -0.80 -7.88 -2.68
C ILE A 223 -1.70 -6.92 -3.46
N ALA A 224 -1.98 -7.21 -4.73
CA ALA A 224 -2.84 -6.36 -5.56
C ALA A 224 -4.25 -6.20 -4.95
N LEU A 225 -4.86 -7.30 -4.48
CA LEU A 225 -6.15 -7.24 -3.80
C LEU A 225 -6.08 -6.39 -2.52
N ASN A 226 -5.04 -6.58 -1.71
CA ASN A 226 -4.88 -5.82 -0.47
C ASN A 226 -4.68 -4.32 -0.71
N VAL A 227 -3.90 -3.93 -1.74
CA VAL A 227 -3.76 -2.52 -2.17
C VAL A 227 -5.12 -1.97 -2.59
N TYR A 228 -5.87 -2.72 -3.42
CA TYR A 228 -7.22 -2.33 -3.84
C TYR A 228 -8.18 -2.14 -2.65
N LEU A 229 -8.12 -3.04 -1.67
CA LEU A 229 -8.94 -2.97 -0.46
C LEU A 229 -8.60 -1.77 0.43
N LEU A 230 -7.32 -1.43 0.60
CA LEU A 230 -6.95 -0.24 1.36
C LEU A 230 -7.44 1.04 0.68
N TRP A 231 -7.40 1.07 -0.65
CA TRP A 231 -7.91 2.19 -1.42
C TRP A 231 -9.45 2.30 -1.35
N LYS A 232 -10.16 1.19 -1.56
CA LYS A 232 -11.63 1.15 -1.50
C LYS A 232 -12.18 1.33 -0.08
N GLY A 233 -11.41 0.94 0.94
CA GLY A 233 -11.74 1.09 2.36
C GLY A 233 -12.83 0.14 2.89
N ARG A 234 -13.39 -0.73 2.06
CA ARG A 234 -14.48 -1.67 2.43
C ARG A 234 -14.47 -2.94 1.61
N TRP A 235 -14.95 -4.03 2.20
CA TRP A 235 -15.21 -5.28 1.49
C TRP A 235 -16.52 -5.23 0.71
N GLY A 236 -16.47 -5.54 -0.58
CA GLY A 236 -17.64 -5.84 -1.41
C GLY A 236 -17.75 -7.33 -1.76
N MET A 237 -18.86 -7.72 -2.40
CA MET A 237 -19.08 -9.11 -2.85
C MET A 237 -17.98 -9.59 -3.81
N VAL A 238 -17.64 -8.77 -4.81
CA VAL A 238 -16.58 -9.09 -5.80
C VAL A 238 -15.24 -9.29 -5.12
N THR A 239 -14.82 -8.40 -4.21
CA THR A 239 -13.55 -8.54 -3.49
C THR A 239 -13.50 -9.76 -2.59
N ARG A 240 -14.64 -10.19 -2.03
CA ARG A 240 -14.72 -11.42 -1.23
C ARG A 240 -14.58 -12.66 -2.11
N ILE A 241 -15.21 -12.67 -3.28
CA ILE A 241 -15.08 -13.76 -4.26
C ILE A 241 -13.64 -13.85 -4.75
N ILE A 242 -13.02 -12.71 -5.11
CA ILE A 242 -11.61 -12.67 -5.51
C ILE A 242 -10.73 -13.19 -4.38
N LYS A 243 -10.94 -12.76 -3.12
CA LYS A 243 -10.18 -13.28 -1.96
C LYS A 243 -10.26 -14.80 -1.85
N ILE A 244 -11.46 -15.37 -1.95
CA ILE A 244 -11.65 -16.84 -1.89
C ILE A 244 -10.93 -17.52 -3.06
N ALA A 245 -11.03 -16.98 -4.27
CA ALA A 245 -10.33 -17.53 -5.43
C ALA A 245 -8.80 -17.50 -5.26
N LEU A 246 -8.25 -16.41 -4.71
CA LEU A 246 -6.83 -16.29 -4.40
C LEU A 246 -6.40 -17.26 -3.29
N ASP A 247 -7.23 -17.47 -2.27
CA ASP A 247 -6.92 -18.43 -1.21
C ASP A 247 -6.93 -19.87 -1.74
N ILE A 248 -7.89 -20.22 -2.61
CA ILE A 248 -7.91 -21.52 -3.30
C ILE A 248 -6.64 -21.68 -4.15
N PHE A 249 -6.24 -20.65 -4.89
CA PHE A 249 -4.99 -20.67 -5.64
C PHE A 249 -3.77 -20.86 -4.72
N GLY A 250 -3.72 -20.17 -3.58
CA GLY A 250 -2.68 -20.36 -2.56
C GLY A 250 -2.64 -21.79 -2.00
N VAL A 251 -3.80 -22.41 -1.77
CA VAL A 251 -3.91 -23.82 -1.40
C VAL A 251 -3.33 -24.74 -2.47
N LEU A 252 -3.58 -24.46 -3.76
CA LEU A 252 -2.98 -25.23 -4.86
C LEU A 252 -1.45 -25.08 -4.87
N VAL A 253 -0.93 -23.88 -4.69
CA VAL A 253 0.53 -23.64 -4.59
C VAL A 253 1.13 -24.40 -3.41
N LEU A 254 0.53 -24.33 -2.23
CA LEU A 254 0.97 -25.07 -1.04
C LEU A 254 0.90 -26.58 -1.27
N ALA A 255 -0.15 -27.09 -1.92
CA ALA A 255 -0.27 -28.49 -2.27
C ALA A 255 0.84 -28.94 -3.23
N PHE A 256 1.18 -28.13 -4.24
CA PHE A 256 2.32 -28.42 -5.12
C PHE A 256 3.66 -28.44 -4.36
N LEU A 257 3.87 -27.50 -3.44
CA LEU A 257 5.06 -27.48 -2.58
C LEU A 257 5.15 -28.74 -1.73
N VAL A 258 4.07 -29.15 -1.05
CA VAL A 258 4.03 -30.39 -0.25
C VAL A 258 4.32 -31.61 -1.13
N ASN A 259 3.67 -31.71 -2.29
CA ASN A 259 3.90 -32.83 -3.21
C ASN A 259 5.31 -32.87 -3.78
N GLY A 260 5.89 -31.71 -4.12
CA GLY A 260 7.27 -31.61 -4.57
C GLY A 260 8.26 -32.06 -3.49
N HIS A 261 8.03 -31.69 -2.23
CA HIS A 261 8.86 -32.15 -1.11
C HIS A 261 8.69 -33.65 -0.88
N ASN A 262 7.47 -34.18 -0.95
CA ASN A 262 7.22 -35.62 -0.87
C ASN A 262 7.97 -36.40 -1.97
N ALA A 263 7.93 -35.93 -3.21
CA ALA A 263 8.64 -36.56 -4.32
C ALA A 263 10.17 -36.50 -4.14
N TRP A 264 10.70 -35.35 -3.70
CA TRP A 264 12.12 -35.16 -3.44
C TRP A 264 12.65 -36.08 -2.32
N LEU A 265 11.85 -36.23 -1.25
CA LEU A 265 12.16 -37.08 -0.09
C LEU A 265 12.01 -38.57 -0.43
N ALA A 266 10.95 -38.95 -1.17
CA ALA A 266 10.72 -40.33 -1.58
C ALA A 266 11.85 -40.86 -2.49
N ALA A 267 12.39 -40.01 -3.37
CA ALA A 267 13.55 -40.34 -4.21
C ALA A 267 14.83 -40.66 -3.40
N ARG A 268 14.86 -40.32 -2.10
CA ARG A 268 15.96 -40.57 -1.17
C ARG A 268 15.58 -41.55 -0.05
N SER A 269 14.49 -42.30 -0.24
CA SER A 269 13.96 -43.24 0.76
C SER A 269 13.64 -42.59 2.12
N ALA A 270 13.29 -41.31 2.11
CA ALA A 270 12.96 -40.51 3.30
C ALA A 270 11.53 -39.92 3.23
N GLY A 271 10.63 -40.55 2.47
CA GLY A 271 9.28 -40.03 2.21
C GLY A 271 8.29 -40.20 3.36
N GLY A 272 8.57 -41.10 4.30
CA GLY A 272 7.73 -41.42 5.44
C GLY A 272 7.57 -40.27 6.44
N PHE A 273 6.57 -40.40 7.30
CA PHE A 273 6.33 -39.44 8.38
C PHE A 273 7.36 -39.60 9.52
N PHE A 274 7.69 -40.85 9.87
CA PHE A 274 8.66 -41.16 10.92
C PHE A 274 10.12 -41.02 10.46
N ASP A 275 10.37 -41.02 9.15
CA ASP A 275 11.68 -40.78 8.53
C ASP A 275 12.25 -39.40 8.92
N ALA A 276 11.41 -38.46 9.34
CA ALA A 276 11.86 -37.18 9.90
C ALA A 276 12.64 -37.36 11.21
N ILE A 277 12.26 -38.34 12.05
CA ILE A 277 12.97 -38.66 13.30
C ILE A 277 14.27 -39.40 12.99
N GLU A 278 14.24 -40.32 12.02
CA GLU A 278 15.43 -41.04 11.56
C GLU A 278 16.44 -40.10 10.89
N ALA A 279 15.98 -39.11 10.11
CA ALA A 279 16.83 -38.08 9.52
C ALA A 279 17.60 -37.27 10.57
N ILE A 280 17.02 -37.05 11.76
CA ILE A 280 17.71 -36.39 12.89
C ILE A 280 18.89 -37.23 13.38
N SER A 281 18.74 -38.57 13.42
CA SER A 281 19.84 -39.45 13.81
C SER A 281 21.01 -39.43 12.83
N GLY A 282 20.75 -39.20 11.54
CA GLY A 282 21.76 -39.06 10.48
C GLY A 282 22.41 -37.67 10.39
N ILE A 283 22.06 -36.73 11.28
CA ILE A 283 22.66 -35.37 11.28
C ILE A 283 24.19 -35.43 11.47
N ALA A 284 24.67 -36.31 12.35
CA ALA A 284 26.09 -36.48 12.62
C ALA A 284 26.89 -36.88 11.37
N ASP A 285 26.24 -37.57 10.43
CA ASP A 285 26.84 -38.04 9.18
C ASP A 285 26.57 -37.10 7.98
N GLY A 286 26.09 -35.88 8.24
CA GLY A 286 25.83 -34.86 7.21
C GLY A 286 24.41 -34.89 6.63
N GLY A 287 23.46 -35.59 7.26
CA GLY A 287 22.05 -35.69 6.85
C GLY A 287 21.20 -34.40 6.98
N TRP A 288 21.83 -33.24 7.17
CA TRP A 288 21.15 -31.96 7.37
C TRP A 288 20.17 -31.61 6.25
N GLU A 289 20.51 -31.93 4.99
CA GLU A 289 19.66 -31.68 3.82
C GLU A 289 18.29 -32.38 3.95
N LEU A 290 18.27 -33.64 4.40
CA LEU A 290 17.04 -34.39 4.62
C LEU A 290 16.19 -33.76 5.74
N VAL A 291 16.83 -33.39 6.85
CA VAL A 291 16.15 -32.76 7.99
C VAL A 291 15.50 -31.43 7.59
N GLY A 292 16.22 -30.59 6.85
CA GLY A 292 15.66 -29.32 6.39
C GLY A 292 14.53 -29.50 5.40
N MET A 293 14.64 -30.43 4.45
CA MET A 293 13.56 -30.73 3.50
C MET A 293 12.32 -31.32 4.19
N GLN A 294 12.51 -32.12 5.25
CA GLN A 294 11.43 -32.56 6.12
C GLN A 294 10.77 -31.40 6.87
N ALA A 295 11.57 -30.49 7.43
CA ALA A 295 11.07 -29.31 8.13
C ALA A 295 10.25 -28.40 7.20
N PHE A 296 10.74 -28.15 5.97
CA PHE A 296 9.98 -27.40 4.96
C PHE A 296 8.67 -28.10 4.60
N ARG A 297 8.69 -29.41 4.35
CA ARG A 297 7.47 -30.18 4.10
C ARG A 297 6.44 -29.98 5.21
N LEU A 298 6.85 -30.14 6.47
CA LEU A 298 5.97 -29.98 7.63
C LEU A 298 5.43 -28.54 7.73
N ALA A 299 6.28 -27.53 7.53
CA ALA A 299 5.87 -26.13 7.53
C ALA A 299 4.80 -25.86 6.45
N PHE A 300 4.99 -26.39 5.23
CA PHE A 300 4.00 -26.26 4.17
C PHE A 300 2.70 -27.03 4.42
N VAL A 301 2.77 -28.21 5.05
CA VAL A 301 1.56 -28.94 5.48
C VAL A 301 0.77 -28.16 6.54
N VAL A 302 1.46 -27.59 7.53
CA VAL A 302 0.81 -26.74 8.55
C VAL A 302 0.18 -25.51 7.90
N ALA A 303 0.93 -24.81 7.02
CA ALA A 303 0.40 -23.66 6.30
C ALA A 303 -0.84 -24.04 5.46
N LEU A 304 -0.79 -25.17 4.74
CA LEU A 304 -1.90 -25.69 3.95
C LEU A 304 -3.15 -25.90 4.81
N ILE A 305 -3.02 -26.56 5.97
CA ILE A 305 -4.14 -26.82 6.88
C ILE A 305 -4.73 -25.49 7.40
N VAL A 306 -3.89 -24.57 7.85
CA VAL A 306 -4.33 -23.26 8.35
C VAL A 306 -5.08 -22.49 7.26
N THR A 307 -4.54 -22.43 6.04
CA THR A 307 -5.20 -21.74 4.92
C THR A 307 -6.54 -22.38 4.55
N VAL A 308 -6.64 -23.72 4.56
CA VAL A 308 -7.92 -24.41 4.32
C VAL A 308 -8.96 -24.07 5.39
N ILE A 309 -8.56 -24.01 6.67
CA ILE A 309 -9.45 -23.61 7.77
C ILE A 309 -9.94 -22.16 7.58
N ASP A 310 -9.03 -21.24 7.21
CA ASP A 310 -9.37 -19.84 6.96
C ASP A 310 -10.33 -19.66 5.78
N ILE A 311 -10.16 -20.45 4.72
CA ILE A 311 -11.09 -20.50 3.58
C ILE A 311 -12.48 -20.93 4.05
N ILE A 312 -12.57 -22.04 4.78
CA ILE A 312 -13.84 -22.56 5.30
C ILE A 312 -14.52 -21.49 6.16
N GLY A 313 -13.78 -20.86 7.09
CA GLY A 313 -14.30 -19.78 7.92
C GLY A 313 -14.79 -18.58 7.10
N SER A 314 -14.09 -18.24 6.02
CA SER A 314 -14.45 -17.14 5.12
C SER A 314 -15.70 -17.44 4.28
N ILE A 315 -15.84 -18.68 3.80
CA ILE A 315 -17.04 -19.16 3.10
C ILE A 315 -18.25 -19.15 4.05
N VAL A 316 -18.10 -19.67 5.28
CA VAL A 316 -19.18 -19.68 6.27
C VAL A 316 -19.63 -18.26 6.61
N ARG A 317 -18.69 -17.32 6.79
CA ARG A 317 -19.01 -15.89 7.01
C ARG A 317 -19.74 -15.28 5.81
N LEU A 318 -19.33 -15.61 4.58
CA LEU A 318 -19.98 -15.15 3.37
C LEU A 318 -21.43 -15.63 3.29
N ILE A 319 -21.65 -16.94 3.49
CA ILE A 319 -22.99 -17.55 3.49
C ILE A 319 -23.87 -16.92 4.57
N LYS A 320 -23.34 -16.76 5.79
CA LYS A 320 -24.09 -16.15 6.91
C LYS A 320 -24.48 -14.69 6.62
N SER A 321 -23.60 -13.93 5.96
CA SER A 321 -23.90 -12.54 5.58
C SER A 321 -25.00 -12.45 4.50
N TYR A 322 -25.04 -13.41 3.58
CA TYR A 322 -26.06 -13.49 2.53
C TYR A 322 -27.43 -13.94 3.10
N LEU A 323 -27.44 -14.93 4.00
CA LEU A 323 -28.67 -15.36 4.67
C LEU A 323 -29.26 -14.28 5.58
N LYS A 324 -28.43 -13.42 6.19
CA LYS A 324 -28.91 -12.28 6.98
C LYS A 324 -29.54 -11.17 6.13
N SER A 325 -29.10 -10.97 4.89
CA SER A 325 -29.72 -9.96 4.01
C SER A 325 -31.11 -10.39 3.51
N ASP A 326 -31.35 -11.69 3.35
CA ASP A 326 -32.66 -12.23 2.95
C ASP A 326 -33.68 -12.27 4.11
N PHE A 327 -33.22 -12.17 5.37
CA PHE A 327 -34.04 -12.17 6.59
C PHE A 327 -34.02 -10.83 7.33
N SER A 328 -34.09 -9.71 6.62
CA SER A 328 -34.42 -8.42 7.26
C SER A 328 -35.92 -8.39 7.60
N PRO A 329 -36.33 -8.32 8.88
CA PRO A 329 -37.75 -8.25 9.25
C PRO A 329 -38.46 -7.00 8.68
N LYS A 330 -37.69 -6.00 8.23
CA LYS A 330 -38.24 -4.78 7.63
C LYS A 330 -38.94 -5.03 6.29
N ASP A 331 -38.52 -6.04 5.53
CA ASP A 331 -39.15 -6.36 4.23
C ASP A 331 -40.40 -7.23 4.38
N PHE A 332 -40.60 -7.84 5.56
CA PHE A 332 -41.80 -8.62 5.86
C PHE A 332 -42.95 -7.73 6.38
N VAL A 333 -42.64 -6.64 7.08
CA VAL A 333 -43.66 -5.70 7.60
C VAL A 333 -44.21 -4.81 6.49
N LEU A 334 -43.43 -4.47 5.46
CA LEU A 334 -43.89 -3.64 4.33
C LEU A 334 -44.73 -4.39 3.28
N LYS A 335 -44.99 -5.69 3.47
CA LYS A 335 -45.87 -6.49 2.58
C LYS A 335 -47.25 -6.81 3.18
N VAL A 336 -47.55 -6.32 4.39
CA VAL A 336 -48.80 -6.63 5.11
C VAL A 336 -49.58 -5.37 5.54
N GLU A 337 -49.29 -4.20 4.96
CA GLU A 337 -50.16 -3.02 5.07
C GLU A 337 -50.68 -2.56 3.71
#